data_AF-A0A7X3XKL0-F1
#
_entry.id   AF-A0A7X3XKL0-F1
#
_cell.length_a   1.000
_cell.length_b   1.000
_cell.length_c   1.000
_cell.angle_alpha   90.00
_cell.angle_beta   90.00
_cell.angle_gamma   90.00
#
_symmetry.space_group_name_H-M   'P 1'
#
loop_
_entity.id
_entity.type
_entity.pdbx_description
1 polymer ?
#
loop_
_entity_poly.entity_id
_entity_poly.type
_entity_poly.pdbx_seq_one_letter_code
_entity_poly.pdbx_strand_id
1 'polypeptide(L)'
;MFYPAHINLQDKKCLVVGGGTVAERKVVAMLLSGGDVTVISPNATELLTLLADIGTIRWHKRQLKAGDTNGFFLVCAATDFTDINAAVFTEAHEKHKIRLVNVVDVIPQCTFAAASVVTDGEILLSISTSGKSPATSRRIREYFEEILDATSLYTLGYEDGKPVPIAREREGHGLPYPVYLLLENRMCLVVCAQKTPEIKRRISLLDRCGASVVCMAPDELKPHHLEEAFLVIADKFSATDALCEANGAFIREYLDTPDTGTHFTPELIIDDNLIISLSARSSKAPDKGKRLHKKLTNQFENNGYGAFIEFLGTRRAEILKAFPTPKKRADFFDTLIDTVEDTVSGLQIPPTTCCLGLTNPGCSAECLFNWVRHGKLERANTFTSKRLDKALEGC
;
A
#
# COMPACT_ATOMS: atom_id res chain seq x y z
N MET A 1 1.69 12.19 2.33
CA MET A 1 2.06 11.13 1.35
C MET A 1 2.61 9.96 2.12
N PHE A 2 2.49 8.72 1.64
CA PHE A 2 3.11 7.56 2.28
C PHE A 2 4.28 7.05 1.44
N TYR A 3 5.30 6.49 2.09
CA TYR A 3 6.52 6.05 1.43
C TYR A 3 6.40 4.61 0.92
N PRO A 4 6.41 4.36 -0.40
CA PRO A 4 6.28 3.01 -0.96
C PRO A 4 7.53 2.16 -0.66
N ALA A 5 7.32 1.00 -0.05
CA ALA A 5 8.37 0.08 0.34
C ALA A 5 7.97 -1.37 0.06
N HIS A 6 8.89 -2.16 -0.45
CA HIS A 6 8.73 -3.60 -0.65
C HIS A 6 9.54 -4.32 0.41
N ILE A 7 8.85 -4.81 1.44
CA ILE A 7 9.50 -5.44 2.60
C ILE A 7 9.98 -6.84 2.23
N ASN A 8 11.23 -7.14 2.56
CA ASN A 8 11.79 -8.47 2.47
C ASN A 8 11.33 -9.30 3.69
N LEU A 9 10.34 -10.16 3.49
CA LEU A 9 9.82 -11.06 4.52
C LEU A 9 10.46 -12.45 4.50
N GLN A 10 11.42 -12.70 3.61
CA GLN A 10 12.10 -14.00 3.53
C GLN A 10 12.69 -14.38 4.90
N ASP A 11 12.17 -15.46 5.47
CA ASP A 11 12.55 -16.00 6.78
C ASP A 11 12.38 -15.04 7.96
N LYS A 12 11.52 -14.02 7.80
CA LYS A 12 11.16 -13.09 8.87
C LYS A 12 9.93 -13.57 9.64
N LYS A 13 10.02 -13.54 10.97
CA LYS A 13 8.90 -13.84 11.87
C LYS A 13 7.83 -12.75 11.76
N CYS A 14 6.62 -13.14 11.38
CA CYS A 14 5.48 -12.25 11.24
C CYS A 14 4.35 -12.68 12.19
N LEU A 15 3.78 -11.74 12.94
CA LEU A 15 2.66 -11.98 13.84
C LEU A 15 1.39 -11.35 13.31
N VAL A 16 0.29 -12.11 13.32
CA VAL A 16 -1.06 -11.60 13.11
C VAL A 16 -1.91 -11.92 14.33
N VAL A 17 -2.44 -10.88 14.99
CA VAL A 17 -3.37 -11.00 16.11
C VAL A 17 -4.79 -10.85 15.57
N GLY A 18 -5.60 -11.89 15.75
CA GLY A 18 -6.91 -12.05 15.11
C GLY A 18 -6.93 -13.20 14.10
N GLY A 19 -8.12 -13.74 13.83
CA GLY A 19 -8.31 -14.90 12.96
C GLY A 19 -9.53 -14.81 12.05
N GLY A 20 -10.04 -13.59 11.82
CA GLY A 20 -11.09 -13.33 10.85
C GLY A 20 -10.55 -13.17 9.42
N THR A 21 -11.43 -12.80 8.49
CA THR A 21 -11.09 -12.64 7.06
C THR A 21 -10.02 -11.57 6.80
N VAL A 22 -9.95 -10.51 7.61
CA VAL A 22 -8.89 -9.49 7.50
C VAL A 22 -7.54 -10.05 7.91
N ALA A 23 -7.49 -10.84 8.99
CA ALA A 23 -6.27 -11.51 9.42
C ALA A 23 -5.80 -12.54 8.38
N GLU A 24 -6.73 -13.32 7.83
CA GLU A 24 -6.47 -14.28 6.77
C GLU A 24 -5.77 -13.65 5.56
N ARG A 25 -6.31 -12.56 5.01
CA ARG A 25 -5.70 -11.85 3.87
C ARG A 25 -4.25 -11.41 4.15
N LYS A 26 -3.97 -10.99 5.38
CA LYS A 26 -2.61 -10.61 5.81
C LYS A 26 -1.69 -11.82 5.88
N VAL A 27 -2.17 -12.93 6.44
CA VAL A 27 -1.43 -14.20 6.52
C VAL A 27 -1.07 -14.68 5.12
N VAL A 28 -2.02 -14.70 4.19
CA VAL A 28 -1.79 -15.08 2.78
C VAL A 28 -0.70 -14.22 2.14
N ALA A 29 -0.82 -12.89 2.23
CA ALA A 29 0.17 -11.97 1.65
C ALA A 29 1.56 -12.16 2.25
N MET A 30 1.68 -12.41 3.56
CA MET A 30 2.96 -12.65 4.23
C MET A 30 3.58 -13.98 3.80
N LEU A 31 2.79 -15.05 3.66
CA LEU A 31 3.26 -16.37 3.22
C LEU A 31 3.81 -16.34 1.79
N LEU A 32 3.10 -15.67 0.88
CA LEU A 32 3.54 -15.47 -0.52
C LEU A 32 4.81 -14.63 -0.62
N SER A 33 5.09 -13.82 0.41
CA SER A 33 6.30 -13.02 0.54
C SER A 33 7.42 -13.72 1.32
N GLY A 34 7.26 -15.01 1.65
CA GLY A 34 8.27 -15.81 2.36
C GLY A 34 8.28 -15.65 3.88
N GLY A 35 7.30 -14.98 4.47
CA GLY A 35 7.18 -14.75 5.92
C GLY A 35 6.91 -16.04 6.72
N ASP A 36 7.52 -16.14 7.89
CA ASP A 36 7.24 -17.18 8.89
C ASP A 36 6.12 -16.71 9.83
N VAL A 37 4.89 -17.10 9.49
CA VAL A 37 3.68 -16.50 10.07
C VAL A 37 3.19 -17.23 11.31
N THR A 38 2.94 -16.45 12.36
CA THR A 38 2.26 -16.88 13.59
C THR A 38 0.96 -16.12 13.75
N VAL A 39 -0.11 -16.85 14.08
CA VAL A 39 -1.45 -16.30 14.33
C VAL A 39 -1.82 -16.51 15.80
N ILE A 40 -2.27 -15.46 16.48
CA ILE A 40 -2.82 -15.54 17.84
C ILE A 40 -4.29 -15.12 17.80
N SER A 41 -5.18 -16.09 18.01
CA SER A 41 -6.62 -15.84 18.06
C SER A 41 -7.36 -17.04 18.66
N PRO A 42 -8.43 -16.83 19.46
CA PRO A 42 -9.28 -17.93 19.95
C PRO A 42 -9.97 -18.71 18.82
N ASN A 43 -10.34 -18.01 17.75
CA ASN A 43 -11.02 -18.55 16.57
C ASN A 43 -10.23 -18.20 15.31
N ALA A 44 -10.32 -19.04 14.28
CA ALA A 44 -9.71 -18.82 12.98
C ALA A 44 -10.69 -19.20 11.87
N THR A 45 -10.51 -18.64 10.68
CA THR A 45 -11.23 -19.07 9.48
C THR A 45 -10.86 -20.49 9.07
N GLU A 46 -11.62 -21.07 8.14
CA GLU A 46 -11.35 -22.40 7.60
C GLU A 46 -9.98 -22.47 6.91
N LEU A 47 -9.59 -21.46 6.14
CA LEU A 47 -8.29 -21.40 5.48
C LEU A 47 -7.15 -21.33 6.52
N LEU A 48 -7.26 -20.48 7.53
CA LEU A 48 -6.24 -20.39 8.58
C LEU A 48 -6.11 -21.70 9.38
N THR A 49 -7.24 -22.38 9.62
CA THR A 49 -7.25 -23.70 10.27
C THR A 49 -6.52 -24.72 9.40
N LEU A 50 -6.87 -24.81 8.11
CA LEU A 50 -6.18 -25.68 7.14
C LEU A 50 -4.67 -25.42 7.11
N LEU A 51 -4.26 -24.16 6.99
CA LEU A 51 -2.84 -23.77 6.93
C LEU A 51 -2.09 -24.12 8.22
N ALA A 52 -2.76 -24.10 9.37
CA ALA A 52 -2.18 -24.54 10.64
C ALA A 52 -2.06 -26.07 10.71
N ASP A 53 -3.09 -26.80 10.28
CA ASP A 53 -3.13 -28.27 10.29
C ASP A 53 -2.04 -28.88 9.40
N ILE A 54 -1.76 -28.27 8.24
CA ILE A 54 -0.68 -28.70 7.34
C ILE A 54 0.70 -28.13 7.72
N GLY A 55 0.79 -27.35 8.81
CA GLY A 55 2.04 -26.80 9.33
C GLY A 55 2.63 -25.62 8.55
N THR A 56 1.85 -24.97 7.68
CA THR A 56 2.28 -23.76 6.95
C THR A 56 2.37 -22.55 7.87
N ILE A 57 1.49 -22.43 8.87
CA ILE A 57 1.51 -21.37 9.88
C ILE A 57 1.53 -21.95 11.30
N ARG A 58 1.99 -21.16 12.26
CA ARG A 58 1.80 -21.46 13.69
C ARG A 58 0.54 -20.77 14.19
N TRP A 59 -0.47 -21.53 14.61
CA TRP A 59 -1.67 -20.96 15.24
C TRP A 59 -1.71 -21.22 16.74
N HIS A 60 -1.72 -20.14 17.52
CA HIS A 60 -2.01 -20.17 18.96
C HIS A 60 -3.49 -19.89 19.18
N LYS A 61 -4.26 -20.96 19.44
CA LYS A 61 -5.69 -20.92 19.71
C LYS A 61 -6.00 -20.36 21.11
N ARG A 62 -5.74 -19.07 21.31
CA ARG A 62 -5.92 -18.34 22.58
C ARG A 62 -5.96 -16.84 22.35
N GLN A 63 -6.32 -16.09 23.39
CA GLN A 63 -6.16 -14.64 23.44
C GLN A 63 -4.68 -14.23 23.53
N LEU A 64 -4.41 -12.97 23.13
CA LEU A 64 -3.13 -12.30 23.29
C LEU A 64 -2.76 -12.21 24.78
N LYS A 65 -1.47 -12.37 25.07
CA LYS A 65 -0.85 -12.20 26.39
C LYS A 65 0.31 -11.23 26.29
N ALA A 66 0.64 -10.61 27.41
CA ALA A 66 1.81 -9.75 27.47
C ALA A 66 3.10 -10.53 27.12
N GLY A 67 3.93 -9.95 26.26
CA GLY A 67 5.18 -10.49 25.74
C GLY A 67 5.03 -11.25 24.41
N ASP A 68 3.81 -11.48 23.93
CA ASP A 68 3.57 -12.24 22.70
C ASP A 68 4.14 -11.56 21.44
N THR A 69 4.26 -10.24 21.45
CA THR A 69 4.80 -9.48 20.30
C THR A 69 6.33 -9.50 20.24
N ASN A 70 7.02 -10.00 21.27
CA ASN A 70 8.47 -9.96 21.36
C ASN A 70 9.17 -10.79 20.27
N GLY A 71 10.21 -10.21 19.65
CA GLY A 71 11.06 -10.90 18.66
C GLY A 71 10.42 -11.11 17.29
N PHE A 72 9.26 -10.51 17.02
CA PHE A 72 8.68 -10.47 15.68
C PHE A 72 9.26 -9.32 14.86
N PHE A 73 9.42 -9.55 13.56
CA PHE A 73 9.90 -8.54 12.62
C PHE A 73 8.76 -7.63 12.16
N LEU A 74 7.57 -8.19 12.00
CA LEU A 74 6.35 -7.50 11.59
C LEU A 74 5.18 -7.98 12.43
N VAL A 75 4.35 -7.05 12.91
CA VAL A 75 3.14 -7.34 13.69
C VAL A 75 1.92 -6.68 13.05
N CYS A 76 0.82 -7.41 12.91
CA CYS A 76 -0.48 -6.87 12.53
C CYS A 76 -1.54 -7.18 13.58
N ALA A 77 -2.33 -6.18 13.98
CA ALA A 77 -3.54 -6.36 14.76
C ALA A 77 -4.77 -6.23 13.85
N ALA A 78 -5.55 -7.29 13.76
CA ALA A 78 -6.71 -7.41 12.88
C ALA A 78 -7.87 -8.08 13.64
N THR A 79 -8.16 -7.57 14.85
CA THR A 79 -9.30 -8.00 15.67
C THR A 79 -10.43 -6.96 15.61
N ASP A 80 -11.64 -7.37 15.96
CA ASP A 80 -12.78 -6.47 16.11
C ASP A 80 -12.74 -5.67 17.43
N PHE A 81 -11.72 -5.88 18.27
CA PHE A 81 -11.61 -5.28 19.60
C PHE A 81 -10.54 -4.19 19.62
N THR A 82 -10.97 -2.93 19.67
CA THR A 82 -10.09 -1.76 19.69
C THR A 82 -9.05 -1.80 20.81
N ASP A 83 -9.42 -2.26 22.01
CA ASP A 83 -8.50 -2.31 23.15
C ASP A 83 -7.37 -3.33 22.94
N ILE A 84 -7.67 -4.48 22.33
CA ILE A 84 -6.66 -5.49 21.98
C ILE A 84 -5.73 -4.92 20.91
N ASN A 85 -6.30 -4.28 19.89
CA ASN A 85 -5.54 -3.67 18.81
C ASN A 85 -4.57 -2.59 19.31
N ALA A 86 -5.02 -1.72 20.22
CA ALA A 86 -4.19 -0.72 20.87
C ALA A 86 -3.07 -1.35 21.73
N ALA A 87 -3.40 -2.39 22.51
CA ALA A 87 -2.41 -3.11 23.32
C ALA A 87 -1.31 -3.75 22.46
N VAL A 88 -1.66 -4.31 21.30
CA VAL A 88 -0.67 -4.85 20.33
C VAL A 88 0.27 -3.75 19.86
N PHE A 89 -0.24 -2.56 19.53
CA PHE A 89 0.60 -1.44 19.07
C PHE A 89 1.57 -0.99 20.16
N THR A 90 1.08 -0.70 21.36
CA THR A 90 1.92 -0.29 22.49
C THR A 90 2.98 -1.34 22.80
N GLU A 91 2.61 -2.62 22.83
CA GLU A 91 3.57 -3.67 23.13
C GLU A 91 4.61 -3.85 22.02
N ALA A 92 4.18 -3.97 20.76
CA ALA A 92 5.08 -4.19 19.64
C ALA A 92 5.97 -2.98 19.35
N HIS A 93 5.36 -1.79 19.19
CA HIS A 93 6.07 -0.59 18.72
C HIS A 93 6.77 0.15 19.86
N GLU A 94 6.07 0.42 20.96
CA GLU A 94 6.59 1.31 22.00
C GLU A 94 7.55 0.57 22.94
N LYS A 95 7.19 -0.66 23.33
CA LYS A 95 7.99 -1.50 24.24
C LYS A 95 9.05 -2.32 23.52
N HIS A 96 8.70 -3.08 22.48
CA HIS A 96 9.63 -3.96 21.77
C HIS A 96 10.32 -3.32 20.56
N LYS A 97 10.02 -2.05 20.26
CA LYS A 97 10.66 -1.26 19.19
C LYS A 97 10.53 -1.87 17.79
N ILE A 98 9.50 -2.68 17.55
CA ILE A 98 9.19 -3.23 16.23
C ILE A 98 8.78 -2.07 15.31
N ARG A 99 9.47 -1.93 14.17
CA ARG A 99 9.22 -0.81 13.23
C ARG A 99 8.14 -1.09 12.21
N LEU A 100 7.71 -2.34 12.06
CA LEU A 100 6.63 -2.74 11.14
C LEU A 100 5.42 -3.21 11.94
N VAL A 101 4.54 -2.27 12.29
CA VAL A 101 3.29 -2.53 13.00
C VAL A 101 2.13 -1.95 12.21
N ASN A 102 1.08 -2.75 11.99
CA ASN A 102 -0.15 -2.30 11.36
C ASN A 102 -1.36 -2.71 12.20
N VAL A 103 -2.07 -1.72 12.73
CA VAL A 103 -3.39 -1.89 13.33
C VAL A 103 -4.45 -1.56 12.28
N VAL A 104 -5.27 -2.54 11.92
CA VAL A 104 -6.29 -2.38 10.89
C VAL A 104 -7.22 -1.22 11.25
N ASP A 105 -7.48 -0.35 10.27
CA ASP A 105 -8.38 0.82 10.33
C ASP A 105 -8.01 1.90 11.38
N VAL A 106 -6.85 1.81 12.04
CA VAL A 106 -6.37 2.81 13.02
C VAL A 106 -5.01 3.37 12.60
N ILE A 107 -5.01 4.33 11.67
CA ILE A 107 -3.79 4.95 11.11
C ILE A 107 -2.83 5.49 12.18
N PRO A 108 -3.28 6.18 13.25
CA PRO A 108 -2.35 6.68 14.29
C PRO A 108 -1.60 5.55 15.03
N GLN A 109 -2.12 4.33 14.99
CA GLN A 109 -1.51 3.13 15.57
C GLN A 109 -0.88 2.24 14.49
N CYS A 110 -0.37 2.86 13.43
CA CYS A 110 0.35 2.18 12.36
C CYS A 110 1.73 2.81 12.16
N THR A 111 2.68 1.99 11.75
CA THR A 111 3.96 2.45 11.18
C THR A 111 4.02 2.22 9.67
N PHE A 112 3.11 1.39 9.15
CA PHE A 112 2.87 1.21 7.72
C PHE A 112 1.39 0.99 7.44
N ALA A 113 0.95 1.37 6.24
CA ALA A 113 -0.35 1.00 5.69
C ALA A 113 -0.18 -0.17 4.70
N ALA A 114 -1.17 -1.05 4.65
CA ALA A 114 -1.25 -2.08 3.62
C ALA A 114 -1.45 -1.44 2.25
N ALA A 115 -0.79 -1.98 1.23
CA ALA A 115 -0.96 -1.53 -0.14
C ALA A 115 -2.19 -2.17 -0.80
N SER A 116 -2.84 -1.46 -1.73
CA SER A 116 -3.77 -2.09 -2.68
C SER A 116 -2.94 -2.74 -3.78
N VAL A 117 -3.04 -4.06 -3.95
CA VAL A 117 -2.12 -4.83 -4.80
C VAL A 117 -2.86 -5.53 -5.93
N VAL A 118 -2.22 -5.62 -7.09
CA VAL A 118 -2.60 -6.46 -8.23
C VAL A 118 -1.39 -7.26 -8.66
N THR A 119 -1.57 -8.56 -8.90
CA THR A 119 -0.47 -9.42 -9.37
C THR A 119 -0.96 -10.57 -10.21
N ASP A 120 -0.18 -10.91 -11.24
CA ASP A 120 -0.31 -12.14 -12.04
C ASP A 120 0.69 -13.22 -11.61
N GLY A 121 1.37 -13.02 -10.47
CA GLY A 121 2.44 -13.90 -9.96
C GLY A 121 3.85 -13.58 -10.48
N GLU A 122 3.99 -12.78 -11.54
CA GLU A 122 5.27 -12.30 -12.07
C GLU A 122 5.47 -10.80 -11.86
N ILE A 123 4.39 -10.03 -12.02
CA ILE A 123 4.32 -8.59 -11.84
C ILE A 123 3.51 -8.31 -10.60
N LEU A 124 4.01 -7.43 -9.74
CA LEU A 124 3.30 -6.88 -8.62
C LEU A 124 3.15 -5.37 -8.82
N LEU A 125 1.91 -4.91 -8.87
CA LEU A 125 1.55 -3.50 -8.85
C LEU A 125 0.96 -3.17 -7.51
N SER A 126 1.32 -2.01 -6.96
CA SER A 126 0.63 -1.46 -5.80
C SER A 126 0.15 -0.04 -6.06
N ILE A 127 -1.01 0.32 -5.51
CA ILE A 127 -1.67 1.61 -5.74
C ILE A 127 -1.94 2.29 -4.40
N SER A 128 -1.60 3.57 -4.32
CA SER A 128 -1.98 4.45 -3.21
C SER A 128 -2.48 5.79 -3.74
N THR A 129 -3.54 6.27 -3.11
CA THR A 129 -4.09 7.62 -3.29
C THR A 129 -3.86 8.48 -2.04
N SER A 130 -2.88 8.08 -1.19
CA SER A 130 -2.61 8.67 0.12
C SER A 130 -3.87 8.78 1.01
N GLY A 131 -4.80 7.82 0.87
CA GLY A 131 -6.08 7.78 1.59
C GLY A 131 -7.15 8.75 1.08
N LYS A 132 -6.85 9.60 0.09
CA LYS A 132 -7.76 10.66 -0.39
C LYS A 132 -8.95 10.11 -1.18
N SER A 133 -8.75 9.10 -2.04
CA SER A 133 -9.82 8.57 -2.89
C SER A 133 -9.78 7.04 -3.05
N PRO A 134 -10.43 6.28 -2.14
CA PRO A 134 -10.56 4.82 -2.25
C PRO A 134 -11.28 4.36 -3.53
N ALA A 135 -12.26 5.13 -4.02
CA ALA A 135 -12.98 4.82 -5.25
C ALA A 135 -12.06 4.87 -6.49
N THR A 136 -11.17 5.87 -6.55
CA THR A 136 -10.16 5.97 -7.63
C THR A 136 -9.14 4.84 -7.52
N SER A 137 -8.64 4.55 -6.31
CA SER A 137 -7.75 3.40 -6.08
C SER A 137 -8.37 2.10 -6.61
N ARG A 138 -9.66 1.87 -6.34
CA ARG A 138 -10.39 0.70 -6.81
C ARG A 138 -10.48 0.64 -8.33
N ARG A 139 -10.86 1.72 -9.02
CA ARG A 139 -10.95 1.72 -10.50
C ARG A 139 -9.59 1.48 -11.17
N ILE A 140 -8.51 2.07 -10.63
CA ILE A 140 -7.15 1.82 -11.15
C ILE A 140 -6.77 0.35 -10.92
N ARG A 141 -7.12 -0.22 -9.75
CA ARG A 141 -6.90 -1.64 -9.45
C ARG A 141 -7.65 -2.55 -10.42
N GLU A 142 -8.94 -2.31 -10.66
CA GLU A 142 -9.76 -3.08 -11.58
C GLU A 142 -9.22 -3.02 -13.02
N TYR A 143 -8.76 -1.84 -13.46
CA TYR A 143 -8.07 -1.69 -14.73
C TYR A 143 -6.79 -2.53 -14.80
N PHE A 144 -5.99 -2.55 -13.73
CA PHE A 144 -4.79 -3.40 -13.67
C PHE A 144 -5.10 -4.88 -13.63
N GLU A 145 -6.17 -5.29 -12.93
CA GLU A 145 -6.66 -6.68 -12.92
C GLU A 145 -7.00 -7.12 -14.35
N GLU A 146 -7.69 -6.27 -15.12
CA GLU A 146 -8.03 -6.54 -16.52
C GLU A 146 -6.79 -6.62 -17.43
N ILE A 147 -5.88 -5.63 -17.40
CA ILE A 147 -4.74 -5.61 -18.33
C ILE A 147 -3.67 -6.66 -18.03
N LEU A 148 -3.64 -7.21 -16.80
CA LEU A 148 -2.71 -8.25 -16.39
C LEU A 148 -3.33 -9.66 -16.44
N ASP A 149 -4.64 -9.78 -16.69
CA ASP A 149 -5.39 -11.01 -16.45
C ASP A 149 -5.14 -11.54 -15.02
N ALA A 150 -5.05 -10.60 -14.08
CA ALA A 150 -4.62 -10.87 -12.72
C ALA A 150 -5.82 -11.20 -11.84
N THR A 151 -5.68 -12.27 -11.05
CA THR A 151 -6.59 -12.55 -9.95
C THR A 151 -6.19 -11.75 -8.72
N SER A 152 -7.16 -11.36 -7.91
CA SER A 152 -6.86 -10.61 -6.68
C SER A 152 -6.02 -11.46 -5.72
N LEU A 153 -5.00 -10.88 -5.07
CA LEU A 153 -4.30 -11.55 -3.95
C LEU A 153 -5.28 -12.05 -2.87
N TYR A 154 -6.43 -11.40 -2.74
CA TYR A 154 -7.46 -11.74 -1.76
C TYR A 154 -8.30 -12.96 -2.10
N THR A 155 -8.24 -13.46 -3.34
CA THR A 155 -8.92 -14.71 -3.74
C THR A 155 -7.99 -15.92 -3.68
N LEU A 156 -6.71 -15.72 -3.37
CA LEU A 156 -5.76 -16.81 -3.20
C LEU A 156 -6.09 -17.61 -1.93
N GLY A 157 -5.95 -18.93 -2.03
CA GLY A 157 -6.29 -19.85 -0.95
C GLY A 157 -7.70 -20.42 -1.02
N TYR A 158 -8.49 -20.08 -2.04
CA TYR A 158 -9.80 -20.68 -2.26
C TYR A 158 -9.98 -21.15 -3.71
N GLU A 159 -10.50 -22.37 -3.87
CA GLU A 159 -10.96 -22.91 -5.16
C GLU A 159 -12.38 -23.47 -4.97
N ASP A 160 -13.31 -23.07 -5.83
CA ASP A 160 -14.74 -23.44 -5.74
C ASP A 160 -15.34 -23.21 -4.34
N GLY A 161 -14.92 -22.14 -3.67
CA GLY A 161 -15.37 -21.76 -2.33
C GLY A 161 -14.78 -22.58 -1.19
N LYS A 162 -13.83 -23.49 -1.46
CA LYS A 162 -13.15 -24.31 -0.45
C LYS A 162 -11.73 -23.83 -0.22
N PRO A 163 -11.23 -23.86 1.02
CA PRO A 163 -9.85 -23.50 1.30
C PRO A 163 -8.89 -24.51 0.67
N VAL A 164 -7.84 -24.01 0.01
CA VAL A 164 -6.76 -24.82 -0.58
C VAL A 164 -5.42 -24.48 0.06
N PRO A 165 -4.46 -25.42 0.09
CA PRO A 165 -3.13 -25.16 0.63
C PRO A 165 -2.44 -23.98 -0.07
N ILE A 166 -1.74 -23.18 0.72
CA ILE A 166 -0.85 -22.13 0.23
C ILE A 166 0.56 -22.51 0.63
N ALA A 167 1.48 -22.56 -0.34
CA ALA A 167 2.88 -22.76 -0.06
C ALA A 167 3.52 -21.45 0.41
N ARG A 168 4.33 -21.54 1.48
CA ARG A 168 5.26 -20.47 1.82
C ARG A 168 6.37 -20.45 0.77
N GLU A 169 6.66 -19.29 0.20
CA GLU A 169 7.78 -19.13 -0.71
C GLU A 169 9.12 -19.40 -0.01
N ARG A 170 10.01 -20.18 -0.64
CA ARG A 170 11.30 -20.59 -0.07
C ARG A 170 12.50 -20.33 -0.99
N GLU A 171 12.31 -20.05 -2.27
CA GLU A 171 13.40 -19.97 -3.25
C GLU A 171 13.94 -18.54 -3.47
N GLY A 172 13.79 -17.63 -2.48
CA GLY A 172 14.42 -16.29 -2.51
C GLY A 172 13.92 -15.35 -3.59
N HIS A 173 12.88 -15.73 -4.34
CA HIS A 173 12.29 -14.94 -5.43
C HIS A 173 10.81 -14.64 -5.18
N GLY A 174 10.35 -14.62 -3.94
CA GLY A 174 8.97 -14.29 -3.55
C GLY A 174 8.45 -13.00 -4.16
N LEU A 175 7.12 -12.88 -4.23
CA LEU A 175 6.56 -11.55 -4.40
C LEU A 175 6.98 -10.73 -3.17
N PRO A 176 7.43 -9.47 -3.33
CA PRO A 176 7.72 -8.64 -2.18
C PRO A 176 6.45 -8.42 -1.35
N TYR A 177 6.59 -8.04 -0.07
CA TYR A 177 5.45 -7.58 0.74
C TYR A 177 5.30 -6.06 0.59
N PRO A 178 4.40 -5.56 -0.28
CA PRO A 178 4.26 -4.14 -0.54
C PRO A 178 3.56 -3.43 0.62
N VAL A 179 4.18 -2.36 1.09
CA VAL A 179 3.64 -1.49 2.15
C VAL A 179 3.86 -0.03 1.79
N TYR A 180 3.14 0.81 2.51
CA TYR A 180 3.34 2.25 2.51
C TYR A 180 3.77 2.67 3.92
N LEU A 181 5.07 2.96 4.11
CA LEU A 181 5.59 3.40 5.41
C LEU A 181 5.02 4.79 5.77
N LEU A 182 4.60 4.92 7.03
CA LEU A 182 4.05 6.15 7.60
C LEU A 182 5.20 6.91 8.28
N LEU A 183 5.86 7.80 7.53
CA LEU A 183 7.12 8.43 7.96
C LEU A 183 6.96 9.82 8.59
N GLU A 184 5.75 10.34 8.71
CA GLU A 184 5.52 11.67 9.28
C GLU A 184 6.17 11.80 10.66
N ASN A 185 7.04 12.82 10.81
CA ASN A 185 7.84 13.10 12.00
C ASN A 185 8.80 11.99 12.45
N ARG A 186 9.02 10.95 11.63
CA ARG A 186 9.97 9.87 11.95
C ARG A 186 11.36 10.22 11.43
N MET A 187 12.37 9.98 12.25
CA MET A 187 13.76 10.19 11.84
C MET A 187 14.15 9.15 10.77
N CYS A 188 14.56 9.65 9.61
CA CYS A 188 15.07 8.85 8.51
C CYS A 188 16.52 9.26 8.23
N LEU A 189 17.43 8.31 8.33
CA LEU A 189 18.85 8.53 8.15
C LEU A 189 19.28 8.16 6.74
N VAL A 190 20.02 9.04 6.07
CA VAL A 190 20.62 8.78 4.76
C VAL A 190 22.13 8.81 4.90
N VAL A 191 22.76 7.64 4.76
CA VAL A 191 24.20 7.44 4.92
C VAL A 191 24.83 7.30 3.54
N CYS A 192 25.47 8.35 3.05
CA CYS A 192 26.06 8.38 1.72
C CYS A 192 27.32 9.24 1.69
N ALA A 193 28.35 8.78 0.98
CA ALA A 193 29.54 9.60 0.73
C ALA A 193 29.25 10.75 -0.26
N GLN A 194 28.35 10.52 -1.22
CA GLN A 194 27.95 11.50 -2.22
C GLN A 194 26.44 11.41 -2.49
N LYS A 195 25.79 12.57 -2.65
CA LYS A 195 24.36 12.62 -3.02
C LYS A 195 24.17 12.35 -4.52
N THR A 196 24.21 11.07 -4.89
CA THR A 196 23.89 10.59 -6.24
C THR A 196 22.46 11.01 -6.65
N PRO A 197 22.10 10.98 -7.94
CA PRO A 197 20.73 11.25 -8.38
C PRO A 197 19.69 10.37 -7.69
N GLU A 198 20.00 9.10 -7.43
CA GLU A 198 19.09 8.17 -6.76
C GLU A 198 18.92 8.51 -5.27
N ILE A 199 20.02 8.83 -4.56
CA ILE A 199 19.95 9.33 -3.19
C ILE A 199 19.12 10.63 -3.12
N LYS A 200 19.30 11.55 -4.05
CA LYS A 200 18.49 12.79 -4.11
C LYS A 200 17.01 12.50 -4.31
N ARG A 201 16.66 11.51 -5.16
CA ARG A 201 15.26 11.05 -5.33
C ARG A 201 14.71 10.46 -4.05
N ARG A 202 15.48 9.62 -3.34
CA ARG A 202 15.09 9.05 -2.05
C ARG A 202 14.86 10.12 -0.99
N ILE A 203 15.78 11.08 -0.86
CA ILE A 203 15.64 12.24 0.04
C ILE A 203 14.36 13.01 -0.29
N SER A 204 14.14 13.36 -1.56
CA SER A 204 12.94 14.09 -1.98
C SER A 204 11.64 13.33 -1.66
N LEU A 205 11.65 12.00 -1.83
CA LEU A 205 10.50 11.17 -1.48
C LEU A 205 10.27 11.11 0.04
N LEU A 206 11.32 11.00 0.84
CA LEU A 206 11.24 11.07 2.31
C LEU A 206 10.66 12.40 2.78
N ASP A 207 11.15 13.53 2.23
CA ASP A 207 10.66 14.87 2.55
C ASP A 207 9.16 15.01 2.23
N ARG A 208 8.73 14.53 1.06
CA ARG A 208 7.30 14.52 0.66
C ARG A 208 6.42 13.67 1.58
N CYS A 209 6.99 12.68 2.27
CA CYS A 209 6.32 11.85 3.25
C CYS A 209 6.33 12.44 4.67
N GLY A 210 6.91 13.64 4.86
CA GLY A 210 6.99 14.32 6.15
C GLY A 210 8.03 13.72 7.09
N ALA A 211 9.01 12.98 6.57
CA ALA A 211 10.10 12.43 7.36
C ALA A 211 11.02 13.54 7.90
N SER A 212 11.62 13.32 9.08
CA SER A 212 12.75 14.12 9.55
C SER A 212 14.04 13.52 8.97
N VAL A 213 14.52 14.08 7.88
CA VAL A 213 15.65 13.52 7.12
C VAL A 213 16.99 14.05 7.64
N VAL A 214 17.86 13.14 8.06
CA VAL A 214 19.25 13.44 8.44
C VAL A 214 20.17 12.79 7.43
N CYS A 215 21.04 13.58 6.79
CA CYS A 215 22.07 13.07 5.89
C CYS A 215 23.42 13.14 6.59
N MET A 216 24.22 12.08 6.50
CA MET A 216 25.60 12.08 7.02
C MET A 216 26.52 11.19 6.18
N ALA A 217 27.82 11.45 6.28
CA ALA A 217 28.83 10.60 5.65
C ALA A 217 29.02 9.30 6.46
N PRO A 218 29.46 8.19 5.83
CA PRO A 218 29.67 6.92 6.53
C PRO A 218 30.62 7.00 7.73
N ASP A 219 31.66 7.84 7.66
CA ASP A 219 32.65 8.08 8.72
C ASP A 219 32.12 8.92 9.89
N GLU A 220 31.00 9.62 9.70
CA GLU A 220 30.29 10.36 10.76
C GLU A 220 29.30 9.47 11.52
N LEU A 221 28.98 8.28 10.99
CA LEU A 221 27.99 7.40 11.57
C LEU A 221 28.47 6.81 12.91
N LYS A 222 27.61 6.92 13.92
CA LYS A 222 27.83 6.37 15.27
C LYS A 222 26.62 5.54 15.69
N PRO A 223 26.79 4.53 16.56
CA PRO A 223 25.69 3.65 16.98
C PRO A 223 24.44 4.39 17.49
N HIS A 224 24.60 5.45 18.28
CA HIS A 224 23.46 6.22 18.82
C HIS A 224 22.59 6.89 17.75
N HIS A 225 23.14 7.20 16.56
CA HIS A 225 22.34 7.72 15.45
C HIS A 225 21.32 6.67 14.94
N LEU A 226 21.59 5.38 15.16
CA LEU A 226 20.75 4.27 14.70
C LEU A 226 19.65 3.91 15.70
N GLU A 227 19.83 4.21 16.99
CA GLU A 227 18.87 3.87 18.04
C GLU A 227 17.53 4.59 17.84
N GLU A 228 17.58 5.83 17.39
CA GLU A 228 16.40 6.67 17.14
C GLU A 228 15.88 6.55 15.70
N ALA A 229 16.66 5.95 14.80
CA ALA A 229 16.29 5.87 13.39
C ALA A 229 15.10 4.93 13.19
N PHE A 230 14.12 5.40 12.42
CA PHE A 230 13.05 4.53 11.95
C PHE A 230 13.45 3.80 10.66
N LEU A 231 14.07 4.55 9.74
CA LEU A 231 14.50 4.11 8.42
C LEU A 231 15.93 4.61 8.16
N VAL A 232 16.76 3.75 7.60
CA VAL A 232 18.11 4.05 7.13
C VAL A 232 18.21 3.72 5.64
N ILE A 233 18.73 4.65 4.84
CA ILE A 233 19.05 4.42 3.43
C ILE A 233 20.56 4.59 3.26
N ALA A 234 21.22 3.61 2.65
CA ALA A 234 22.66 3.66 2.41
C ALA A 234 23.02 3.23 0.98
N ASP A 235 24.09 3.80 0.43
CA ASP A 235 24.58 3.43 -0.91
C ASP A 235 25.18 2.02 -0.95
N LYS A 236 25.91 1.64 0.10
CA LYS A 236 26.68 0.39 0.15
C LYS A 236 26.43 -0.44 1.40
N PHE A 237 26.24 -1.74 1.22
CA PHE A 237 26.14 -2.71 2.31
C PHE A 237 27.38 -2.73 3.23
N SER A 238 28.58 -2.59 2.65
CA SER A 238 29.85 -2.76 3.38
C SER A 238 30.34 -1.52 4.14
N ALA A 239 29.61 -0.39 4.10
CA ALA A 239 30.15 0.89 4.57
C ALA A 239 29.95 1.16 6.08
N THR A 240 29.31 0.25 6.82
CA THR A 240 28.88 0.55 8.20
C THR A 240 28.76 -0.74 9.03
N ASP A 241 29.85 -1.17 9.66
CA ASP A 241 29.82 -2.27 10.64
C ASP A 241 28.74 -2.03 11.72
N ALA A 242 28.52 -0.77 12.10
CA ALA A 242 27.45 -0.36 13.01
C ALA A 242 26.03 -0.72 12.52
N LEU A 243 25.74 -0.70 11.21
CA LEU A 243 24.43 -1.14 10.68
C LEU A 243 24.28 -2.66 10.70
N CYS A 244 25.38 -3.39 10.51
CA CYS A 244 25.42 -4.85 10.56
C CYS A 244 25.26 -5.37 12.00
N GLU A 245 25.82 -4.66 12.98
CA GLU A 245 25.74 -5.00 14.40
C GLU A 245 24.41 -4.59 15.06
N ALA A 246 23.79 -3.51 14.57
CA ALA A 246 22.50 -3.04 15.06
C ALA A 246 21.34 -3.94 14.56
N ASN A 247 21.25 -5.13 15.13
CA ASN A 247 20.18 -6.08 14.83
C ASN A 247 18.81 -5.51 15.26
N GLY A 248 17.92 -5.33 14.27
CA GLY A 248 16.47 -5.39 14.45
C GLY A 248 15.73 -4.12 14.88
N ALA A 249 16.42 -2.99 15.11
CA ALA A 249 15.78 -1.78 15.63
C ALA A 249 15.30 -0.78 14.55
N PHE A 250 15.64 -0.95 13.28
CA PHE A 250 15.26 -0.04 12.19
C PHE A 250 15.06 -0.75 10.86
N ILE A 251 14.38 -0.07 9.94
CA ILE A 251 14.22 -0.50 8.54
C ILE A 251 15.41 0.04 7.75
N ARG A 252 15.96 -0.75 6.83
CA ARG A 252 17.13 -0.39 6.00
C ARG A 252 16.92 -0.71 4.53
N GLU A 253 17.38 0.21 3.67
CA GLU A 253 17.54 0.05 2.22
C GLU A 253 19.03 0.20 1.87
N TYR A 254 19.53 -0.72 1.05
CA TYR A 254 20.86 -0.62 0.43
C TYR A 254 20.68 -0.48 -1.08
N LEU A 255 21.18 0.61 -1.67
CA LEU A 255 20.95 0.89 -3.09
C LEU A 255 21.79 -0.01 -4.02
N ASP A 256 22.97 -0.46 -3.59
CA ASP A 256 23.83 -1.36 -4.39
C ASP A 256 23.42 -2.83 -4.31
N THR A 257 22.89 -3.26 -3.17
CA THR A 257 22.41 -4.62 -2.92
C THR A 257 21.00 -4.59 -2.31
N PRO A 258 19.94 -4.27 -3.08
CA PRO A 258 18.59 -4.11 -2.55
C PRO A 258 18.07 -5.33 -1.77
N ASP A 259 18.45 -6.54 -2.18
CA ASP A 259 17.97 -7.80 -1.60
C ASP A 259 18.48 -8.05 -0.17
N THR A 260 19.59 -7.40 0.24
CA THR A 260 20.17 -7.55 1.59
C THR A 260 19.53 -6.61 2.62
N GLY A 261 18.77 -5.62 2.14
CA GLY A 261 18.02 -4.70 2.97
C GLY A 261 16.82 -5.37 3.66
N THR A 262 16.20 -4.67 4.60
CA THR A 262 14.88 -5.10 5.10
C THR A 262 13.78 -4.75 4.11
N HIS A 263 14.06 -3.82 3.19
CA HIS A 263 13.20 -3.44 2.10
C HIS A 263 14.02 -2.83 0.96
N PHE A 264 13.36 -2.68 -0.17
CA PHE A 264 13.78 -1.78 -1.24
C PHE A 264 12.59 -0.91 -1.64
N THR A 265 12.86 0.27 -2.19
CA THR A 265 11.80 1.07 -2.82
C THR A 265 11.66 0.68 -4.28
N PRO A 266 10.46 0.25 -4.71
CA PRO A 266 10.21 -0.24 -6.07
C PRO A 266 10.27 0.87 -7.12
N GLU A 267 10.16 0.51 -8.40
CA GLU A 267 9.93 1.50 -9.48
C GLU A 267 8.60 2.22 -9.23
N LEU A 268 8.62 3.54 -9.34
CA LEU A 268 7.48 4.40 -8.98
C LEU A 268 6.98 5.20 -10.17
N ILE A 269 5.66 5.34 -10.24
CA ILE A 269 4.97 6.29 -11.09
C ILE A 269 4.17 7.18 -10.14
N ILE A 270 4.43 8.49 -10.18
CA ILE A 270 3.88 9.44 -9.22
C ILE A 270 3.16 10.56 -9.97
N ASP A 271 1.91 10.82 -9.59
CA ASP A 271 1.12 11.98 -10.04
C ASP A 271 0.45 12.59 -8.80
N ASP A 272 1.08 13.61 -8.22
CA ASP A 272 0.78 14.17 -6.90
C ASP A 272 0.58 13.11 -5.79
N ASN A 273 -0.68 12.84 -5.43
CA ASN A 273 -1.09 11.91 -4.38
C ASN A 273 -1.36 10.49 -4.90
N LEU A 274 -1.32 10.28 -6.22
CA LEU A 274 -1.29 8.96 -6.82
C LEU A 274 0.13 8.43 -6.82
N ILE A 275 0.32 7.26 -6.23
CA ILE A 275 1.55 6.48 -6.30
C ILE A 275 1.17 5.12 -6.83
N ILE A 276 1.83 4.72 -7.91
CA ILE A 276 1.79 3.35 -8.42
C ILE A 276 3.21 2.80 -8.31
N SER A 277 3.37 1.71 -7.56
CA SER A 277 4.62 0.96 -7.54
C SER A 277 4.55 -0.25 -8.46
N LEU A 278 5.69 -0.60 -9.06
CA LEU A 278 5.84 -1.77 -9.90
C LEU A 278 7.06 -2.57 -9.46
N SER A 279 6.87 -3.89 -9.34
CA SER A 279 7.97 -4.84 -9.25
C SER A 279 7.72 -6.02 -10.17
N ALA A 280 8.78 -6.51 -10.79
CA ALA A 280 8.75 -7.69 -11.62
C ALA A 280 9.75 -8.70 -11.08
N ARG A 281 9.37 -9.98 -11.07
CA ARG A 281 10.31 -11.08 -10.82
C ARG A 281 11.34 -11.12 -11.96
N SER A 282 12.54 -10.60 -11.67
CA SER A 282 13.59 -10.32 -12.66
C SER A 282 14.06 -11.56 -13.45
N SER A 283 13.90 -12.76 -12.90
CA SER A 283 14.34 -14.01 -13.50
C SER A 283 13.42 -14.56 -14.60
N LYS A 284 12.16 -14.13 -14.67
CA LYS A 284 11.16 -14.71 -15.60
C LYS A 284 10.65 -13.74 -16.67
N ALA A 285 10.57 -12.44 -16.38
CA ALA A 285 9.94 -11.48 -17.31
C ALA A 285 10.52 -10.05 -17.27
N PRO A 286 11.84 -9.84 -17.43
CA PRO A 286 12.47 -8.52 -17.31
C PRO A 286 11.93 -7.50 -18.33
N ASP A 287 11.62 -7.95 -19.55
CA ASP A 287 11.08 -7.07 -20.60
C ASP A 287 9.61 -6.71 -20.39
N LYS A 288 8.83 -7.61 -19.79
CA LYS A 288 7.41 -7.40 -19.48
C LYS A 288 7.26 -6.26 -18.47
N GLY A 289 8.05 -6.29 -17.40
CA GLY A 289 8.09 -5.24 -16.37
C GLY A 289 8.47 -3.87 -16.93
N LYS A 290 9.55 -3.79 -17.73
CA LYS A 290 10.00 -2.52 -18.35
C LYS A 290 8.98 -1.94 -19.33
N ARG A 291 8.39 -2.79 -20.19
CA ARG A 291 7.35 -2.36 -21.15
C ARG A 291 6.11 -1.85 -20.42
N LEU A 292 5.69 -2.58 -19.38
CA LEU A 292 4.54 -2.18 -18.57
C LEU A 292 4.82 -0.86 -17.84
N HIS A 293 5.97 -0.73 -17.17
CA HIS A 293 6.36 0.52 -16.50
C HIS A 293 6.30 1.71 -17.46
N LYS A 294 6.91 1.61 -18.65
CA LYS A 294 6.84 2.66 -19.67
C LYS A 294 5.40 3.00 -20.09
N LYS A 295 4.56 1.98 -20.32
CA LYS A 295 3.14 2.16 -20.67
C LYS A 295 2.40 2.90 -19.56
N LEU A 296 2.61 2.51 -18.32
CA LEU A 296 1.95 3.09 -17.16
C LEU A 296 2.45 4.51 -16.86
N THR A 297 3.74 4.79 -17.00
CA THR A 297 4.31 6.14 -16.93
C THR A 297 3.61 7.07 -17.92
N ASN A 298 3.51 6.67 -19.19
CA ASN A 298 2.83 7.47 -20.20
C ASN A 298 1.34 7.72 -19.88
N GLN A 299 0.69 6.78 -19.19
CA GLN A 299 -0.72 6.85 -18.86
C GLN A 299 -0.99 7.70 -17.62
N PHE A 300 -0.21 7.54 -16.55
CA PHE A 300 -0.55 8.07 -15.23
C PHE A 300 0.31 9.27 -14.83
N GLU A 301 1.56 9.34 -15.26
CA GLU A 301 2.45 10.42 -14.84
C GLU A 301 2.04 11.75 -15.50
N ASN A 302 1.83 12.79 -14.71
CA ASN A 302 1.46 14.13 -15.16
C ASN A 302 0.19 14.20 -16.04
N ASN A 303 -0.73 13.23 -15.89
CA ASN A 303 -1.98 13.18 -16.65
C ASN A 303 -3.20 13.66 -15.85
N GLY A 304 -3.00 14.17 -14.63
CA GLY A 304 -4.03 14.83 -13.82
C GLY A 304 -4.88 13.90 -12.95
N TYR A 305 -4.46 12.64 -12.80
CA TYR A 305 -5.02 11.72 -11.81
C TYR A 305 -4.80 12.23 -10.39
N GLY A 306 -3.61 12.77 -10.12
CA GLY A 306 -3.25 13.41 -8.86
C GLY A 306 -4.21 14.52 -8.47
N ALA A 307 -4.40 15.48 -9.39
CA ALA A 307 -5.35 16.58 -9.24
C ALA A 307 -6.80 16.09 -9.04
N PHE A 308 -7.21 15.03 -9.75
CA PHE A 308 -8.53 14.45 -9.59
C PHE A 308 -8.74 13.77 -8.23
N ILE A 309 -7.75 13.04 -7.74
CA ILE A 309 -7.73 12.45 -6.40
C ILE A 309 -7.82 13.55 -5.34
N GLU A 310 -7.09 14.65 -5.53
CA GLU A 310 -7.16 15.82 -4.65
C GLU A 310 -8.58 16.38 -4.61
N PHE A 311 -9.15 16.64 -5.78
CA PHE A 311 -10.49 17.17 -5.94
C PHE A 311 -11.53 16.33 -5.19
N LEU A 312 -11.53 15.01 -5.40
CA LEU A 312 -12.44 14.09 -4.68
C LEU A 312 -12.18 14.09 -3.17
N GLY A 313 -10.91 14.22 -2.76
CA GLY A 313 -10.50 14.32 -1.37
C GLY A 313 -11.12 15.53 -0.66
N THR A 314 -11.16 16.70 -1.33
CA THR A 314 -11.77 17.92 -0.75
C THR A 314 -13.27 17.78 -0.47
N ARG A 315 -13.96 16.92 -1.23
CA ARG A 315 -15.40 16.64 -1.09
C ARG A 315 -15.73 15.55 -0.08
N ARG A 316 -14.72 14.87 0.45
CA ARG A 316 -14.90 13.68 1.29
C ARG A 316 -15.70 13.98 2.57
N ALA A 317 -15.44 15.10 3.23
CA ALA A 317 -16.12 15.46 4.47
C ALA A 317 -17.63 15.67 4.26
N GLU A 318 -18.00 16.37 3.19
CA GLU A 318 -19.39 16.62 2.79
C GLU A 318 -20.11 15.29 2.50
N ILE A 319 -19.49 14.41 1.71
CA ILE A 319 -20.04 13.10 1.35
C ILE A 319 -20.17 12.19 2.57
N LEU A 320 -19.19 12.18 3.48
CA LEU A 320 -19.26 11.41 4.73
C LEU A 320 -20.43 11.84 5.61
N LYS A 321 -20.72 13.13 5.66
CA LYS A 321 -21.85 13.69 6.41
C LYS A 321 -23.19 13.33 5.75
N ALA A 322 -23.25 13.37 4.42
CA ALA A 322 -24.45 13.09 3.65
C ALA A 322 -24.86 11.60 3.64
N PHE A 323 -23.88 10.69 3.62
CA PHE A 323 -24.14 9.24 3.46
C PHE A 323 -23.62 8.42 4.63
N PRO A 324 -24.52 7.84 5.45
CA PRO A 324 -24.14 7.22 6.72
C PRO A 324 -23.40 5.89 6.55
N THR A 325 -23.69 5.12 5.49
CA THR A 325 -23.10 3.79 5.30
C THR A 325 -21.93 3.80 4.32
N PRO A 326 -20.91 2.94 4.52
CA PRO A 326 -19.81 2.77 3.58
C PRO A 326 -20.28 2.46 2.15
N LYS A 327 -21.31 1.62 2.01
CA LYS A 327 -21.87 1.24 0.71
C LYS A 327 -22.44 2.45 -0.04
N LYS A 328 -23.33 3.24 0.60
CA LYS A 328 -23.89 4.45 -0.02
C LYS A 328 -22.82 5.45 -0.43
N ARG A 329 -21.74 5.58 0.35
CA ARG A 329 -20.59 6.43 -0.01
C ARG A 329 -19.88 5.93 -1.26
N ALA A 330 -19.62 4.62 -1.35
CA ALA A 330 -19.00 4.03 -2.53
C ALA A 330 -19.84 4.24 -3.79
N ASP A 331 -21.15 3.95 -3.70
CA ASP A 331 -22.10 4.12 -4.81
C ASP A 331 -22.16 5.59 -5.29
N PHE A 332 -22.11 6.54 -4.36
CA PHE A 332 -22.08 7.97 -4.69
C PHE A 332 -20.79 8.36 -5.43
N PHE A 333 -19.63 7.95 -4.92
CA PHE A 333 -18.35 8.23 -5.60
C PHE A 333 -18.30 7.62 -7.01
N ASP A 334 -18.85 6.41 -7.19
CA ASP A 334 -18.93 5.79 -8.52
C ASP A 334 -19.81 6.58 -9.46
N THR A 335 -21.00 6.97 -9.02
CA THR A 335 -21.92 7.79 -9.81
C THR A 335 -21.28 9.12 -10.18
N LEU A 336 -20.56 9.73 -9.25
CA LEU A 336 -19.87 11.00 -9.47
C LEU A 336 -18.77 10.87 -10.52
N ILE A 337 -18.01 9.77 -10.49
CA ILE A 337 -16.97 9.47 -11.47
C ILE A 337 -17.55 9.16 -12.84
N ASP A 338 -18.60 8.32 -12.89
CA ASP A 338 -19.14 7.75 -14.14
C ASP A 338 -19.95 8.73 -14.97
N THR A 339 -20.41 9.83 -14.36
CA THR A 339 -21.26 10.78 -15.07
C THR A 339 -20.45 11.63 -16.06
N VAL A 340 -20.93 11.63 -17.30
CA VAL A 340 -20.54 12.57 -18.35
C VAL A 340 -21.70 13.55 -18.55
N GLU A 341 -21.43 14.85 -18.67
CA GLU A 341 -22.47 15.78 -19.14
C GLU A 341 -22.61 15.60 -20.65
N ASP A 342 -23.77 15.12 -21.10
CA ASP A 342 -24.11 15.09 -22.52
C ASP A 342 -24.09 16.53 -23.06
N THR A 343 -23.09 16.83 -23.88
CA THR A 343 -23.17 18.00 -24.76
C THR A 343 -23.16 17.54 -26.20
N VAL A 344 -24.28 17.87 -26.87
CA VAL A 344 -24.52 17.96 -28.32
C VAL A 344 -25.29 16.79 -28.99
N SER A 345 -26.55 17.12 -29.30
CA SER A 345 -27.42 16.69 -30.42
C SER A 345 -27.86 15.23 -30.54
N GLY A 346 -29.07 14.93 -30.04
CA GLY A 346 -30.11 14.13 -30.72
C GLY A 346 -29.80 12.68 -31.12
N LEU A 347 -28.60 12.18 -30.86
CA LEU A 347 -28.16 10.81 -31.12
C LEU A 347 -28.05 10.11 -29.77
N GLN A 348 -28.78 9.01 -29.62
CA GLN A 348 -28.61 8.08 -28.50
C GLN A 348 -27.22 7.45 -28.59
N ILE A 349 -26.22 8.08 -27.99
CA ILE A 349 -24.97 7.43 -27.64
C ILE A 349 -25.27 6.63 -26.36
N PRO A 350 -24.94 5.32 -26.29
CA PRO A 350 -25.12 4.57 -25.05
C PRO A 350 -24.43 5.30 -23.90
N PRO A 351 -24.97 5.28 -22.67
CA PRO A 351 -24.37 6.01 -21.55
C PRO A 351 -22.92 5.54 -21.39
N THR A 352 -21.96 6.37 -21.80
CA THR A 352 -20.55 6.03 -21.68
C THR A 352 -20.17 6.22 -20.22
N THR A 353 -20.04 5.11 -19.48
CA THR A 353 -19.39 5.11 -18.17
C THR A 353 -18.00 5.72 -18.31
N CYS A 354 -17.69 6.75 -17.52
CA CYS A 354 -16.37 7.36 -17.54
C CYS A 354 -15.30 6.35 -17.08
N CYS A 355 -14.39 5.97 -17.98
CA CYS A 355 -13.29 5.08 -17.65
C CYS A 355 -12.13 5.76 -16.88
N LEU A 356 -12.33 6.96 -16.32
CA LEU A 356 -11.25 7.82 -15.78
C LEU A 356 -10.09 8.05 -16.78
N GLY A 357 -10.35 7.91 -18.08
CA GLY A 357 -9.33 7.97 -19.12
C GLY A 357 -8.35 6.78 -19.12
N LEU A 358 -8.60 5.71 -18.35
CA LEU A 358 -7.70 4.55 -18.19
C LEU A 358 -7.47 3.79 -19.51
N THR A 359 -8.48 3.77 -20.39
CA THR A 359 -8.40 3.11 -21.70
C THR A 359 -8.04 4.06 -22.84
N ASN A 360 -8.31 5.36 -22.68
CA ASN A 360 -7.98 6.40 -23.64
C ASN A 360 -7.79 7.74 -22.89
N PRO A 361 -6.56 8.25 -22.75
CA PRO A 361 -6.32 9.53 -22.11
C PRO A 361 -6.93 10.72 -22.89
N GLY A 362 -7.40 10.53 -24.12
CA GLY A 362 -8.18 11.50 -24.91
C GLY A 362 -9.70 11.31 -24.86
N CYS A 363 -10.26 10.71 -23.80
CA CYS A 363 -11.71 10.51 -23.65
C CYS A 363 -12.51 11.83 -23.69
N SER A 364 -13.85 11.75 -23.86
CA SER A 364 -14.75 12.90 -24.01
C SER A 364 -14.42 14.05 -23.05
N ALA A 365 -14.23 15.27 -23.58
CA ALA A 365 -13.85 16.46 -22.81
C ALA A 365 -14.88 16.89 -21.74
N GLU A 366 -15.99 16.17 -21.63
CA GLU A 366 -17.21 16.55 -20.92
C GLU A 366 -17.51 15.64 -19.72
N CYS A 367 -16.49 14.97 -19.18
CA CYS A 367 -16.58 14.27 -17.90
C CYS A 367 -15.87 15.01 -16.77
N LEU A 368 -16.27 14.72 -15.53
CA LEU A 368 -15.73 15.35 -14.33
C LEU A 368 -14.19 15.26 -14.25
N PHE A 369 -13.62 14.10 -14.58
CA PHE A 369 -12.17 13.90 -14.63
C PHE A 369 -11.48 14.89 -15.56
N ASN A 370 -12.00 15.05 -16.78
CA ASN A 370 -11.43 15.96 -17.77
C ASN A 370 -11.60 17.43 -17.39
N TRP A 371 -12.69 17.80 -16.72
CA TRP A 371 -12.80 19.16 -16.19
C TRP A 371 -11.74 19.45 -15.13
N VAL A 372 -11.54 18.53 -14.18
CA VAL A 372 -10.54 18.72 -13.13
C VAL A 372 -9.13 18.77 -13.73
N ARG A 373 -8.76 17.80 -14.57
CA ARG A 373 -7.40 17.73 -15.14
C ARG A 373 -7.04 18.93 -16.02
N HIS A 374 -8.04 19.55 -16.66
CA HIS A 374 -7.87 20.74 -17.50
C HIS A 374 -8.18 22.05 -16.76
N GLY A 375 -8.24 22.03 -15.43
CA GLY A 375 -8.38 23.23 -14.60
C GLY A 375 -9.77 23.88 -14.58
N LYS A 376 -10.81 23.24 -15.11
CA LYS A 376 -12.22 23.72 -15.09
C LYS A 376 -12.89 23.46 -13.72
N LEU A 377 -12.24 23.91 -12.63
CA LEU A 377 -12.65 23.58 -11.25
C LEU A 377 -14.02 24.16 -10.86
N GLU A 378 -14.37 25.37 -11.30
CA GLU A 378 -15.68 25.98 -11.04
C GLU A 378 -16.84 25.10 -11.56
N ARG A 379 -16.67 24.57 -12.78
CA ARG A 379 -17.65 23.64 -13.39
C ARG A 379 -17.72 22.34 -12.60
N ALA A 380 -16.57 21.74 -12.26
CA ALA A 380 -16.50 20.51 -11.48
C ALA A 380 -17.16 20.65 -10.09
N ASN A 381 -16.92 21.78 -9.42
CA ASN A 381 -17.53 22.12 -8.13
C ASN A 381 -19.04 22.24 -8.24
N THR A 382 -19.52 23.05 -9.19
CA THR A 382 -20.96 23.27 -9.42
C THR A 382 -21.67 21.94 -9.72
N PHE A 383 -21.07 21.11 -10.57
CA PHE A 383 -21.59 19.80 -10.92
C PHE A 383 -21.69 18.86 -9.70
N THR A 384 -20.63 18.81 -8.90
CA THR A 384 -20.57 17.93 -7.71
C THR A 384 -21.57 18.37 -6.64
N SER A 385 -21.69 19.67 -6.38
CA SER A 385 -22.67 20.21 -5.42
C SER A 385 -24.10 19.88 -5.85
N LYS A 386 -24.48 20.14 -7.11
CA LYS A 386 -25.82 19.78 -7.63
C LYS A 386 -26.15 18.30 -7.45
N ARG A 387 -25.17 17.41 -7.63
CA ARG A 387 -25.33 15.96 -7.45
C ARG A 387 -25.51 15.59 -5.99
N LEU A 388 -24.77 16.23 -5.09
CA LEU A 388 -24.91 16.04 -3.66
C LEU A 388 -26.30 16.49 -3.18
N ASP A 389 -26.75 17.67 -3.60
CA ASP A 389 -28.07 18.22 -3.26
C ASP A 389 -29.20 17.28 -3.73
N LYS A 390 -29.16 16.86 -5.00
CA LYS A 390 -30.15 15.93 -5.57
C LYS A 390 -30.18 14.58 -4.83
N ALA A 391 -29.03 14.08 -4.41
CA ALA A 391 -28.95 12.82 -3.68
C ALA A 391 -29.50 12.93 -2.25
N LEU A 392 -29.39 14.12 -1.63
CA LEU A 392 -29.97 14.43 -0.33
C LEU A 392 -31.49 14.64 -0.40
N GLU A 393 -32.01 15.22 -1.49
CA GLU A 393 -33.45 15.38 -1.72
C GLU A 393 -34.19 14.04 -1.94
N GLY A 394 -33.48 13.02 -2.42
CA GLY A 394 -34.03 11.68 -2.68
C GLY A 394 -33.78 10.64 -1.58
N CYS A 395 -33.09 11.01 -0.49
CA CYS A 395 -32.90 10.19 0.71
C CYS A 395 -33.93 10.56 1.78
#